data_AF-A0A925YDQ0-F1
#
_entry.id   AF-A0A925YDQ0-F1
#
_cell.length_a   1.000
_cell.length_b   1.000
_cell.length_c   1.000
_cell.angle_alpha   90.00
_cell.angle_beta   90.00
_cell.angle_gamma   90.00
#
_symmetry.space_group_name_H-M   'P 1'
#
loop_
_entity.id
_entity.type
_entity.pdbx_description
1 polymer ?
#
loop_
_entity_poly.entity_id
_entity_poly.type
_entity_poly.pdbx_seq_one_letter_code
_entity_poly.pdbx_strand_id
1 'polypeptide(L)'
;MNTVATEHPSKVRPSPPGSEPPLPGEFRRYRKFVSWFILTFVFIGASYMLLSVAVTIYRRQHAVPLGSPVGVLATKEDADSCFDELSDVVEGLLKYLENSHTLMAQTNAGEVQAWAEAGGYWRGQWRAVGERCGFERRRGAKNWEEMAVLHEELREIEAGYTKEISLFGKGLAPRLGRLRERLARIGERLSLPHE
;
A
#
# COMPACT_ATOMS: atom_id res chain seq x y z
N MET A 1 -48.65 -42.33 38.01
CA MET A 1 -49.00 -43.28 39.09
C MET A 1 -47.72 -43.94 39.56
N ASN A 2 -47.37 -43.68 40.83
CA ASN A 2 -46.29 -44.32 41.57
C ASN A 2 -46.67 -45.76 41.93
N THR A 3 -45.67 -46.65 42.06
CA THR A 3 -45.25 -47.41 43.27
C THR A 3 -44.41 -48.62 42.81
N VAL A 4 -43.10 -48.68 43.08
CA VAL A 4 -42.43 -49.20 44.31
C VAL A 4 -42.62 -50.71 44.50
N ALA A 5 -41.50 -51.45 44.52
CA ALA A 5 -41.05 -52.39 45.57
C ALA A 5 -40.18 -53.53 44.96
N THR A 6 -38.86 -53.57 45.28
CA THR A 6 -38.13 -54.61 46.07
C THR A 6 -38.07 -56.00 45.42
N GLU A 7 -36.94 -56.70 45.29
CA GLU A 7 -36.02 -57.12 46.37
C GLU A 7 -34.71 -57.78 45.82
N HIS A 8 -33.74 -57.94 46.73
CA HIS A 8 -32.35 -58.44 46.64
C HIS A 8 -32.16 -59.96 46.27
N PRO A 9 -30.97 -60.58 46.42
CA PRO A 9 -29.66 -60.37 45.77
C PRO A 9 -29.07 -61.69 45.20
N SER A 10 -28.10 -61.64 44.27
CA SER A 10 -27.19 -62.78 44.05
C SER A 10 -25.84 -62.40 43.46
N LYS A 11 -24.87 -62.28 44.37
CA LYS A 11 -23.57 -62.97 44.35
C LYS A 11 -22.88 -63.13 42.98
N VAL A 12 -22.24 -62.06 42.51
CA VAL A 12 -21.24 -62.13 41.43
C VAL A 12 -19.88 -62.43 42.05
N ARG A 13 -19.33 -63.63 41.79
CA ARG A 13 -17.91 -63.93 42.04
C ARG A 13 -17.07 -63.53 40.83
N PRO A 14 -15.78 -63.21 41.05
CA PRO A 14 -15.03 -62.27 40.22
C PRO A 14 -14.41 -62.94 38.99
N SER A 15 -14.51 -62.26 37.85
CA SER A 15 -13.59 -62.47 36.72
C SER A 15 -12.36 -61.59 36.92
N PRO A 16 -11.17 -62.05 36.48
CA PRO A 16 -9.88 -61.44 36.79
C PRO A 16 -9.80 -59.99 36.29
N PRO A 17 -8.89 -59.16 36.83
CA PRO A 17 -8.68 -57.81 36.34
C PRO A 17 -8.33 -57.89 34.86
N GLY A 18 -9.32 -57.61 34.01
CA GLY A 18 -9.08 -57.25 32.64
C GLY A 18 -8.17 -56.05 32.72
N SER A 19 -6.92 -56.26 32.33
CA SER A 19 -5.95 -55.22 32.06
C SER A 19 -6.66 -54.17 31.22
N GLU A 20 -7.03 -53.05 31.84
CA GLU A 20 -7.25 -51.82 31.10
C GLU A 20 -6.00 -51.64 30.23
N PRO A 21 -6.11 -51.59 28.89
CA PRO A 21 -4.95 -51.27 28.09
C PRO A 21 -4.45 -49.92 28.59
N PRO A 22 -3.14 -49.79 28.92
CA PRO A 22 -2.62 -48.54 29.44
C PRO A 22 -2.97 -47.41 28.48
N LEU A 23 -3.87 -46.51 28.91
CA LEU A 23 -4.23 -45.31 28.17
C LEU A 23 -2.93 -44.54 27.88
N PRO A 24 -2.66 -44.20 26.60
CA PRO A 24 -1.30 -44.12 26.12
C PRO A 24 -0.63 -42.82 26.57
N GLY A 25 0.20 -42.93 27.62
CA GLY A 25 1.14 -41.89 28.02
C GLY A 25 2.20 -41.57 26.96
N GLU A 26 2.38 -42.46 25.96
CA GLU A 26 3.37 -42.34 24.89
C GLU A 26 3.10 -41.19 23.91
N PHE A 27 1.85 -40.79 23.69
CA PHE A 27 1.56 -39.73 22.72
C PHE A 27 1.71 -38.32 23.27
N ARG A 28 2.04 -38.12 24.56
CA ARG A 28 2.22 -36.76 25.12
C ARG A 28 3.44 -36.05 24.53
N ARG A 29 4.55 -36.76 24.32
CA ARG A 29 5.74 -36.18 23.66
C ARG A 29 5.47 -35.91 22.19
N TYR A 30 4.80 -36.83 21.51
CA TYR A 30 4.41 -36.65 20.11
C TYR A 30 3.46 -35.46 19.91
N ARG A 31 2.42 -35.30 20.76
CA ARG A 31 1.50 -34.14 20.70
C ARG A 31 2.22 -32.82 20.96
N LYS A 32 3.18 -32.79 21.90
CA LYS A 32 4.01 -31.59 22.13
C LYS A 32 4.89 -31.28 20.91
N PHE A 33 5.48 -32.30 20.29
CA PHE A 33 6.29 -32.13 19.08
C PHE A 33 5.45 -31.62 17.90
N VAL A 34 4.30 -32.25 17.63
CA VAL A 34 3.38 -31.83 16.56
C VAL A 34 2.85 -30.42 16.81
N SER A 35 2.45 -30.10 18.04
CA SER A 35 2.00 -28.76 18.39
C SER A 35 3.10 -27.72 18.23
N TRP A 36 4.33 -28.01 18.64
CA TRP A 36 5.48 -27.13 18.45
C TRP A 36 5.79 -26.93 16.96
N PHE A 37 5.75 -28.00 16.17
CA PHE A 37 5.97 -27.96 14.72
C PHE A 37 4.90 -27.13 13.99
N ILE A 38 3.62 -27.30 14.35
CA ILE A 38 2.55 -26.47 13.77
C ILE A 38 2.75 -25.00 14.16
N LEU A 39 3.08 -24.71 15.42
CA LEU A 39 3.31 -23.33 15.87
C LEU A 39 4.49 -22.68 15.16
N THR A 40 5.60 -23.39 14.95
CA THR A 40 6.73 -22.85 14.19
C THR A 40 6.37 -22.59 12.73
N PHE A 41 5.64 -23.50 12.08
CA PHE A 41 5.17 -23.28 10.70
C PHE A 41 4.20 -22.10 10.58
N VAL A 42 3.26 -21.96 11.52
CA VAL A 42 2.34 -20.81 11.55
C VAL A 42 3.10 -19.52 11.78
N PHE A 43 4.08 -19.52 12.70
CA PHE A 43 4.91 -18.35 12.97
C PHE A 43 5.77 -17.97 11.75
N ILE A 44 6.39 -18.95 11.09
CA ILE A 44 7.16 -18.72 9.86
C ILE A 44 6.25 -18.18 8.77
N GLY A 45 5.09 -18.80 8.53
CA GLY A 45 4.11 -18.34 7.55
C GLY A 45 3.60 -16.92 7.83
N ALA A 46 3.28 -16.61 9.08
CA ALA A 46 2.86 -15.27 9.49
C ALA A 46 3.99 -14.25 9.32
N SER A 47 5.22 -14.59 9.71
CA SER A 47 6.39 -13.73 9.52
C SER A 47 6.69 -13.48 8.05
N TYR A 48 6.53 -14.50 7.18
CA TYR A 48 6.69 -14.36 5.73
C TYR A 48 5.64 -13.43 5.13
N MET A 49 4.37 -13.56 5.55
CA MET A 49 3.32 -12.63 5.13
C MET A 49 3.60 -11.21 5.58
N LEU A 50 4.03 -11.01 6.83
CA LEU A 50 4.42 -9.69 7.34
C LEU A 50 5.60 -9.10 6.58
N LEU A 51 6.63 -9.90 6.28
CA LEU A 51 7.78 -9.49 5.48
C LEU A 51 7.34 -9.14 4.05
N SER A 52 6.46 -9.92 3.44
CA SER A 52 5.93 -9.65 2.10
C SER A 52 5.16 -8.31 2.05
N VAL A 53 4.29 -8.07 3.03
CA VAL A 53 3.58 -6.79 3.15
C VAL A 53 4.56 -5.64 3.43
N ALA A 54 5.51 -5.85 4.34
CA ALA A 54 6.53 -4.85 4.65
C ALA A 54 7.38 -4.51 3.42
N VAL A 55 7.80 -5.51 2.63
CA VAL A 55 8.53 -5.30 1.37
C VAL A 55 7.65 -4.59 0.33
N THR A 56 6.36 -4.90 0.28
CA THR A 56 5.43 -4.23 -0.65
C THR A 56 5.22 -2.77 -0.27
N ILE A 57 5.04 -2.47 1.02
CA ILE A 57 4.96 -1.11 1.54
C ILE A 57 6.29 -0.39 1.33
N TYR A 58 7.40 -1.06 1.61
CA TYR A 58 8.75 -0.52 1.40
C TYR A 58 9.01 -0.19 -0.06
N ARG A 59 8.64 -1.06 -1.01
CA ARG A 59 8.74 -0.80 -2.46
C ARG A 59 7.80 0.31 -2.93
N ARG A 60 6.64 0.47 -2.27
CA ARG A 60 5.75 1.61 -2.53
C ARG A 60 6.32 2.92 -1.98
N GLN A 61 7.03 2.89 -0.84
CA GLN A 61 7.59 4.09 -0.23
C GLN A 61 8.94 4.49 -0.83
N HIS A 62 9.70 3.49 -1.28
CA HIS A 62 10.97 3.62 -1.95
C HIS A 62 10.81 2.90 -3.28
N ALA A 63 10.54 3.64 -4.36
CA ALA A 63 10.60 3.06 -5.69
C ALA A 63 12.04 2.59 -5.91
N VAL A 64 12.29 1.31 -5.68
CA VAL A 64 13.60 0.72 -5.87
C VAL A 64 13.75 0.50 -7.38
N PRO A 65 14.86 0.94 -8.01
CA PRO A 65 15.08 0.70 -9.43
C PRO A 65 14.94 -0.79 -9.74
N LEU A 66 14.12 -1.11 -10.75
CA LEU A 66 13.75 -2.50 -11.09
C LEU A 66 14.89 -3.27 -11.76
N GLY A 67 16.00 -2.62 -12.09
CA GLY A 67 17.15 -3.23 -12.77
C GLY A 67 18.50 -2.82 -12.18
N SER A 68 19.54 -3.53 -12.61
CA SER A 68 20.91 -3.12 -12.35
C SER A 68 21.18 -1.75 -12.98
N PRO A 69 22.05 -0.92 -12.36
CA PRO A 69 22.48 0.32 -12.98
C PRO A 69 23.10 0.04 -14.35
N VAL A 70 22.78 0.88 -15.33
CA VAL A 70 23.30 0.75 -16.69
C VAL A 70 24.83 0.86 -16.63
N GLY A 71 25.55 -0.06 -17.28
CA GLY A 71 27.02 -0.08 -17.30
C GLY A 71 27.62 1.07 -18.11
N VAL A 72 28.91 1.37 -17.93
CA VAL A 72 29.59 2.52 -18.59
C VAL A 72 29.44 2.50 -20.12
N LEU A 73 29.40 1.31 -20.72
CA LEU A 73 29.04 1.09 -22.11
C LEU A 73 27.53 0.82 -22.18
N ALA A 74 26.73 1.86 -22.45
CA ALA A 74 25.30 1.66 -22.70
C ALA A 74 25.10 0.92 -24.02
N THR A 75 24.38 -0.19 -23.98
CA THR A 75 23.93 -0.86 -25.19
C THR A 75 22.63 -0.21 -25.71
N LYS A 76 22.17 -0.64 -26.88
CA LYS A 76 20.87 -0.21 -27.38
C LYS A 76 19.73 -0.68 -26.48
N GLU A 77 19.85 -1.90 -25.96
CA GLU A 77 18.88 -2.51 -25.06
C GLU A 77 18.76 -1.73 -23.74
N ASP A 78 19.88 -1.19 -23.23
CA ASP A 78 19.85 -0.30 -22.07
C ASP A 78 19.08 0.99 -22.35
N ALA A 79 19.27 1.56 -23.56
CA ALA A 79 18.58 2.79 -23.97
C ALA A 79 17.08 2.55 -24.14
N ASP A 80 16.69 1.45 -24.79
CA ASP A 80 15.29 1.06 -24.97
C ASP A 80 14.62 0.82 -23.60
N SER A 81 15.31 0.13 -22.68
CA SER A 81 14.82 -0.08 -21.31
C SER A 81 14.67 1.23 -20.51
N CYS A 82 15.60 2.17 -20.65
CA CYS A 82 15.51 3.47 -19.98
C CYS A 82 14.42 4.36 -20.60
N PHE A 83 14.18 4.25 -21.90
CA PHE A 83 13.07 4.90 -22.56
C PHE A 83 11.73 4.40 -22.02
N ASP A 84 11.53 3.09 -21.93
CA ASP A 84 10.30 2.48 -21.41
C ASP A 84 10.06 2.90 -19.95
N GLU A 85 11.09 2.84 -19.09
CA GLU A 85 10.98 3.28 -17.70
C GLU A 85 10.67 4.78 -17.58
N LEU A 86 11.25 5.62 -18.43
CA LEU A 86 10.96 7.05 -18.45
C LEU A 86 9.52 7.30 -18.93
N SER A 87 9.05 6.54 -19.92
CA SER A 87 7.66 6.59 -20.40
C SER A 87 6.67 6.24 -19.29
N ASP A 88 6.95 5.20 -18.50
CA ASP A 88 6.13 4.83 -17.33
C ASP A 88 6.08 5.96 -16.29
N VAL A 89 7.20 6.66 -16.07
CA VAL A 89 7.25 7.83 -15.17
C VAL A 89 6.42 8.98 -15.73
N VAL A 90 6.43 9.22 -17.05
CA VAL A 90 5.59 10.23 -17.71
C VAL A 90 4.10 9.91 -17.51
N GLU A 91 3.69 8.67 -17.78
CA GLU A 91 2.30 8.24 -17.59
C GLU A 91 1.87 8.33 -16.12
N GLY A 92 2.78 7.97 -15.20
CA GLY A 92 2.59 8.13 -13.77
C GLY A 92 2.36 9.58 -13.36
N LEU A 93 3.12 10.52 -13.95
CA LEU A 93 2.96 11.95 -13.70
C LEU A 93 1.59 12.41 -14.19
N LEU A 94 1.22 12.08 -15.43
CA LEU A 94 -0.07 12.46 -16.01
C LEU A 94 -1.24 12.01 -15.16
N LYS A 95 -1.23 10.76 -14.70
CA LYS A 95 -2.26 10.22 -13.80
C LYS A 95 -2.29 10.92 -12.44
N TYR A 96 -1.13 11.25 -11.88
CA TYR A 96 -1.02 12.01 -10.64
C TYR A 96 -1.60 13.43 -10.79
N LEU A 97 -1.31 14.11 -11.90
CA LEU A 97 -1.82 15.44 -12.21
C LEU A 97 -3.33 15.42 -12.47
N GLU A 98 -3.84 14.44 -13.22
CA GLU A 98 -5.27 14.27 -13.50
C GLU A 98 -6.08 14.08 -12.21
N ASN A 99 -5.56 13.28 -11.28
CA ASN A 99 -6.17 13.06 -9.95
C ASN A 99 -6.19 14.30 -9.06
N SER A 100 -5.53 15.40 -9.42
CA SER A 100 -5.62 16.63 -8.64
C SER A 100 -6.94 17.37 -8.86
N HIS A 101 -7.61 17.18 -9.99
CA HIS A 101 -8.87 17.83 -10.30
C HIS A 101 -10.00 17.33 -9.39
N THR A 102 -10.00 16.03 -9.05
CA THR A 102 -10.95 15.46 -8.09
C THR A 102 -10.74 16.07 -6.70
N LEU A 103 -9.49 16.31 -6.34
CA LEU A 103 -9.08 17.01 -5.12
C LEU A 103 -9.58 18.45 -5.03
N MET A 104 -9.51 19.19 -6.15
CA MET A 104 -10.07 20.55 -6.20
C MET A 104 -11.60 20.56 -6.10
N ALA A 105 -12.26 19.49 -6.55
CA ALA A 105 -13.71 19.35 -6.48
C ALA A 105 -14.21 18.93 -5.09
N GLN A 106 -13.43 18.11 -4.37
CA GLN A 106 -13.84 17.51 -3.09
C GLN A 106 -12.80 17.81 -2.02
N THR A 107 -13.14 18.73 -1.11
CA THR A 107 -12.25 19.14 0.01
C THR A 107 -12.22 18.08 1.12
N ASN A 108 -11.83 16.84 0.80
CA ASN A 108 -11.79 15.71 1.72
C ASN A 108 -10.34 15.46 2.19
N ALA A 109 -10.11 15.49 3.51
CA ALA A 109 -8.78 15.30 4.10
C ALA A 109 -8.15 13.94 3.74
N GLY A 110 -8.96 12.88 3.58
CA GLY A 110 -8.46 11.57 3.17
C GLY A 110 -7.94 11.53 1.74
N GLU A 111 -8.59 12.25 0.82
CA GLU A 111 -8.18 12.34 -0.59
C GLU A 111 -6.92 13.19 -0.76
N VAL A 112 -6.78 14.26 0.04
CA VAL A 112 -5.54 15.05 0.11
C VAL A 112 -4.35 14.19 0.50
N GLN A 113 -4.52 13.35 1.52
CA GLN A 113 -3.47 12.45 1.99
C GLN A 113 -3.10 11.42 0.92
N ALA A 114 -4.09 10.77 0.31
CA ALA A 114 -3.87 9.77 -0.75
C ALA A 114 -3.14 10.36 -1.97
N TRP A 115 -3.46 11.60 -2.34
CA TRP A 115 -2.75 12.30 -3.42
C TRP A 115 -1.32 12.65 -3.03
N ALA A 116 -1.08 13.11 -1.80
CA ALA A 116 0.28 13.40 -1.33
C ALA A 116 1.16 12.14 -1.36
N GLU A 117 0.60 10.99 -0.98
CA GLU A 117 1.25 9.68 -1.09
C GLU A 117 1.54 9.28 -2.54
N ALA A 118 0.60 9.49 -3.46
CA ALA A 118 0.79 9.26 -4.89
C ALA A 118 1.93 10.12 -5.47
N GLY A 119 2.01 11.40 -5.07
CA GLY A 119 3.13 12.27 -5.45
C GLY A 119 4.46 11.80 -4.88
N GLY A 120 4.47 11.27 -3.65
CA GLY A 120 5.65 10.64 -3.05
C GLY A 120 6.14 9.43 -3.84
N TYR A 121 5.21 8.55 -4.23
CA TYR A 121 5.47 7.38 -5.07
C TYR A 121 6.06 7.77 -6.42
N TRP A 122 5.42 8.70 -7.13
CA TRP A 122 5.89 9.18 -8.43
C TRP A 122 7.30 9.76 -8.36
N ARG A 123 7.57 10.65 -7.39
CA ARG A 123 8.92 11.21 -7.18
C ARG A 123 9.96 10.13 -6.88
N GLY A 124 9.55 9.07 -6.20
CA GLY A 124 10.39 7.90 -6.00
C GLY A 124 10.78 7.28 -7.34
N GLN A 125 9.80 6.96 -8.20
CA GLN A 125 10.05 6.34 -9.49
C GLN A 125 10.94 7.22 -10.37
N TRP A 126 10.64 8.52 -10.44
CA TRP A 126 11.45 9.49 -11.17
C TRP A 126 12.93 9.47 -10.72
N ARG A 127 13.21 9.46 -9.41
CA ARG A 127 14.59 9.35 -8.90
C ARG A 127 15.23 8.03 -9.27
N ALA A 128 14.50 6.92 -9.10
CA ALA A 128 15.01 5.58 -9.37
C ALA A 128 15.45 5.42 -10.82
N VAL A 129 14.65 5.92 -11.77
CA VAL A 129 14.99 5.92 -13.20
C VAL A 129 16.21 6.80 -13.45
N GLY A 130 16.25 8.01 -12.88
CA GLY A 130 17.41 8.90 -13.01
C GLY A 130 18.71 8.29 -12.50
N GLU A 131 18.67 7.63 -11.33
CA GLU A 131 19.82 6.95 -10.73
C GLU A 131 20.27 5.73 -11.55
N ARG A 132 19.33 4.91 -12.04
CA ARG A 132 19.62 3.72 -12.83
C ARG A 132 20.18 4.06 -14.21
N CYS A 133 19.53 4.99 -14.90
CA CYS A 133 19.87 5.39 -16.27
C CYS A 133 21.06 6.36 -16.31
N GLY A 134 21.35 7.04 -15.20
CA GLY A 134 22.53 7.88 -15.05
C GLY A 134 22.52 9.10 -15.98
N PHE A 135 21.35 9.71 -16.19
CA PHE A 135 21.14 10.83 -17.12
C PHE A 135 22.10 12.01 -16.86
N GLU A 136 22.48 12.28 -15.61
CA GLU A 136 23.44 13.34 -15.28
C GLU A 136 24.88 13.05 -15.76
N ARG A 137 25.25 11.78 -15.88
CA ARG A 137 26.64 11.34 -16.14
C ARG A 137 26.90 10.98 -17.61
N ARG A 138 25.84 10.77 -18.40
CA ARG A 138 25.92 10.36 -19.81
C ARG A 138 25.52 11.50 -20.73
N ARG A 139 26.52 12.27 -21.18
CA ARG A 139 26.36 13.27 -22.24
C ARG A 139 27.14 12.80 -23.48
N GLY A 140 26.61 13.06 -24.67
CA GLY A 140 27.29 12.79 -25.94
C GLY A 140 26.58 11.86 -26.93
N ALA A 141 25.51 11.16 -26.52
CA ALA A 141 24.64 10.43 -27.45
C ALA A 141 23.28 11.12 -27.53
N LYS A 142 22.85 11.51 -28.74
CA LYS A 142 21.67 12.34 -28.97
C LYS A 142 20.42 11.85 -28.22
N ASN A 143 20.09 10.56 -28.33
CA ASN A 143 18.91 9.99 -27.68
C ASN A 143 19.02 10.01 -26.14
N TRP A 144 20.22 9.84 -25.59
CA TRP A 144 20.45 9.92 -24.14
C TRP A 144 20.32 11.35 -23.62
N GLU A 145 20.79 12.34 -24.39
CA GLU A 145 20.61 13.75 -24.06
C GLU A 145 19.14 14.14 -24.11
N GLU A 146 18.39 13.69 -25.10
CA GLU A 146 16.94 13.92 -25.18
C GLU A 146 16.21 13.31 -23.98
N MET A 147 16.53 12.06 -23.60
CA MET A 147 15.95 11.44 -22.39
C MET A 147 16.35 12.17 -21.10
N ALA A 148 17.59 12.66 -20.99
CA ALA A 148 18.04 13.43 -19.84
C ALA A 148 17.30 14.79 -19.72
N VAL A 149 17.05 15.46 -20.85
CA VAL A 149 16.23 16.68 -20.88
C VAL A 149 14.80 16.38 -20.44
N LEU A 150 14.17 15.35 -20.98
CA LEU A 150 12.82 14.94 -20.59
C LEU A 150 12.74 14.59 -19.10
N HIS A 151 13.74 13.90 -18.56
CA HIS A 151 13.81 13.57 -17.13
C HIS A 151 13.82 14.82 -16.24
N GLU A 152 14.57 15.86 -16.61
CA GLU A 152 14.59 17.12 -15.87
C GLU A 152 13.29 17.92 -16.06
N GLU A 153 12.76 18.01 -17.29
CA GLU A 153 11.49 18.68 -17.58
C GLU A 153 10.33 18.10 -16.77
N LEU A 154 10.28 16.76 -16.60
CA LEU A 154 9.26 16.12 -15.76
C LEU A 154 9.29 16.60 -14.32
N ARG A 155 10.48 16.82 -13.76
CA ARG A 155 10.65 17.36 -12.42
C ARG A 155 10.16 18.80 -12.33
N GLU A 156 10.48 19.62 -13.34
CA GLU A 156 10.04 21.00 -13.40
C GLU A 156 8.52 21.13 -13.51
N ILE A 157 7.89 20.29 -14.34
CA ILE A 157 6.43 20.24 -14.50
C ILE A 157 5.75 19.90 -13.17
N GLU A 158 6.20 18.85 -12.46
CA GLU A 158 5.62 18.48 -11.16
C GLU A 158 5.79 19.58 -10.12
N ALA A 159 6.97 20.20 -10.05
CA ALA A 159 7.24 21.27 -9.09
C ALA A 159 6.39 22.51 -9.38
N GLY A 160 6.26 22.88 -10.66
CA GLY A 160 5.40 23.98 -11.11
C GLY A 160 3.95 23.75 -10.74
N TYR A 161 3.41 22.57 -11.07
CA TYR A 161 2.02 22.23 -10.81
C TYR A 161 1.71 22.13 -9.31
N THR A 162 2.57 21.48 -8.53
CA THR A 162 2.44 21.38 -7.07
C THR A 162 2.40 22.76 -6.42
N LYS A 163 3.22 23.70 -6.91
CA LYS A 163 3.21 25.10 -6.46
C LYS A 163 1.87 25.76 -6.76
N GLU A 164 1.33 25.60 -7.96
CA GLU A 164 0.03 26.18 -8.34
C GLU A 164 -1.12 25.62 -7.50
N ILE A 165 -1.17 24.31 -7.28
CA ILE A 165 -2.16 23.68 -6.39
C ILE A 165 -2.04 24.23 -4.97
N SER A 166 -0.82 24.35 -4.45
CA SER A 166 -0.57 24.89 -3.10
C SER A 166 -1.07 26.33 -2.98
N LEU A 167 -0.86 27.16 -4.01
CA LEU A 167 -1.38 28.52 -4.07
C LEU A 167 -2.91 28.56 -4.11
N PHE A 168 -3.53 27.69 -4.92
CA PHE A 168 -4.98 27.57 -4.96
C PHE A 168 -5.54 27.16 -3.59
N GLY A 169 -4.99 26.10 -2.98
CA GLY A 169 -5.44 25.56 -1.70
C GLY A 169 -5.28 26.53 -0.54
N LYS A 170 -4.15 27.27 -0.46
CA LYS A 170 -3.90 28.22 0.63
C LYS A 170 -4.58 29.57 0.43
N GLY A 171 -4.71 30.04 -0.82
CA GLY A 171 -5.17 31.39 -1.12
C GLY A 171 -6.60 31.46 -1.64
N LEU A 172 -6.89 30.75 -2.73
CA LEU A 172 -8.13 30.89 -3.49
C LEU A 172 -9.28 30.09 -2.88
N ALA A 173 -9.06 28.83 -2.48
CA ALA A 173 -10.09 27.97 -1.93
C ALA A 173 -10.77 28.56 -0.67
N PRO A 174 -10.05 29.14 0.31
CA PRO A 174 -10.70 29.79 1.46
C PRO A 174 -11.52 31.03 1.07
N ARG A 175 -11.08 31.81 0.07
CA ARG A 175 -11.85 32.95 -0.44
C ARG A 175 -13.15 32.50 -1.09
N LEU A 176 -13.09 31.43 -1.88
CA LEU A 176 -14.26 30.85 -2.54
C LEU A 176 -15.25 30.28 -1.51
N GLY A 177 -14.76 29.59 -0.48
CA GLY A 177 -15.56 29.12 0.65
C GLY A 177 -16.31 30.26 1.35
N ARG A 178 -15.62 31.37 1.66
CA ARG A 178 -16.27 32.57 2.23
C ARG A 178 -17.32 33.18 1.31
N LEU A 179 -17.10 33.19 0.00
CA LEU A 179 -18.10 33.67 -0.97
C LEU A 179 -19.33 32.77 -1.00
N ARG A 180 -19.14 31.45 -0.99
CA ARG A 180 -20.23 30.47 -0.94
C ARG A 180 -21.07 30.63 0.33
N GLU A 181 -20.44 30.77 1.50
CA GLU A 181 -21.14 31.03 2.75
C GLU A 181 -21.93 32.35 2.72
N ARG A 182 -21.35 33.41 2.15
CA ARG A 182 -22.06 34.69 1.99
C ARG A 182 -23.28 34.53 1.09
N LEU A 183 -23.13 33.80 -0.02
CA LEU A 183 -24.23 33.51 -0.94
C LEU A 183 -25.35 32.72 -0.25
N ALA A 184 -24.99 31.68 0.52
CA ALA A 184 -25.94 30.89 1.31
C ALA A 184 -26.73 31.76 2.31
N ARG A 185 -26.04 32.62 3.07
CA ARG A 185 -26.67 33.58 4.01
C ARG A 185 -27.57 34.62 3.32
N ILE A 186 -27.32 34.94 2.04
CA ILE A 186 -28.22 35.81 1.26
C ILE A 186 -29.45 35.02 0.84
N GLY A 187 -29.26 33.80 0.34
CA GLY A 187 -30.35 32.89 -0.02
C GLY A 187 -31.31 32.62 1.15
N GLU A 188 -30.77 32.32 2.33
CA GLU A 188 -31.57 32.13 3.56
C GLU A 188 -32.43 33.36 3.89
N ARG A 189 -31.85 34.57 3.80
CA ARG A 189 -32.58 35.82 4.04
C ARG A 189 -33.69 36.09 3.02
N LEU A 190 -33.47 35.75 1.76
CA LEU A 190 -34.47 35.90 0.71
C LEU A 190 -35.58 34.84 0.77
N SER A 191 -35.32 33.70 1.43
CA SER A 191 -36.29 32.62 1.61
C SER A 191 -37.24 32.82 2.81
N LEU A 192 -36.98 33.80 3.67
CA LEU A 192 -37.87 34.17 4.76
C LEU A 192 -39.01 35.05 4.23
N PRO A 193 -40.28 34.80 4.62
CA PRO A 193 -41.40 35.64 4.18
C PRO A 193 -41.20 37.07 4.69
N HIS A 194 -41.33 38.04 3.78
CA HIS A 194 -41.40 39.45 4.16
C HIS A 194 -42.76 39.69 4.83
N GLU A 195 -42.77 39.79 6.15
CA GLU A 195 -43.85 40.45 6.91
C GLU A 195 -43.79 41.97 6.75
#